data_AF-A0A183HZI6-F1
#
_entry.id   AF-A0A183HZI6-F1
#
_cell.length_a   1.000
_cell.length_b   1.000
_cell.length_c   1.000
_cell.angle_alpha   90.00
_cell.angle_beta   90.00
_cell.angle_gamma   90.00
#
_symmetry.space_group_name_H-M   'P 1'
#
loop_
_entity.id
_entity.type
_entity.pdbx_description
1 polymer ?
#
loop_
_entity_poly.entity_id
_entity_poly.type
_entity_poly.pdbx_seq_one_letter_code
_entity_poly.pdbx_strand_id
1 'polypeptide(L)'
;MKYELKEGTKVLNAIIRFTFERPNSKHADYPTQHYYTLTIPLPVNSTVRTELVKIVNGQYNHSILLENAWPPYVIMPNEGNAKPAWSLLHVISGSNPKSWEAFSNISMKLKTTRTAESKIWCARVIENNETAALTLPLEDIKYEIRPEKYLQMVVFVDRVFPSFVSKYVQGGIIAMYLAVVMLVGRMIRGLVMNAGMEVMISEIPNPDHLLKICLDIYLVREAKDFILEQDLYGKLIFLFRSPESLIKWTRNRVKVD
;
A
#
# COMPACT_ATOMS: atom_id res chain seq x y z
N MET A 1 34.65 15.03 24.25
CA MET A 1 34.95 15.06 22.80
C MET A 1 36.42 15.35 22.49
N LYS A 2 37.00 16.48 22.91
CA LYS A 2 38.40 16.84 22.61
C LYS A 2 39.44 15.80 23.08
N TYR A 3 39.28 15.27 24.30
CA TYR A 3 40.13 14.18 24.82
C TYR A 3 40.02 12.92 23.97
N GLU A 4 38.80 12.41 23.76
CA GLU A 4 38.55 11.25 22.91
C GLU A 4 39.12 11.42 21.50
N LEU A 5 38.94 12.58 20.87
CA LEU A 5 39.48 12.82 19.53
C LEU A 5 41.01 12.80 19.47
N LYS A 6 41.71 13.19 20.55
CA LYS A 6 43.17 13.34 20.58
C LYS A 6 43.89 12.11 21.16
N GLU A 7 43.46 11.63 22.31
CA GLU A 7 44.13 10.61 23.12
C GLU A 7 43.36 9.27 23.11
N GLY A 8 42.13 9.25 22.59
CA GLY A 8 41.30 8.05 22.58
C GLY A 8 41.85 6.97 21.63
N THR A 9 41.95 5.74 22.11
CA THR A 9 42.38 4.59 21.29
C THR A 9 41.22 3.90 20.55
N LYS A 10 39.98 4.32 20.82
CA LYS A 10 38.78 3.75 20.20
C LYS A 10 38.49 4.40 18.84
N VAL A 11 37.85 3.61 17.96
CA VAL A 11 37.26 4.12 16.71
C VAL A 11 36.01 4.91 17.06
N LEU A 12 35.91 6.13 16.54
CA LEU A 12 34.72 6.98 16.68
C LEU A 12 33.86 6.82 15.44
N ASN A 13 32.55 7.03 15.54
CA ASN A 13 31.64 6.92 14.39
C ASN A 13 30.97 8.25 14.12
N ALA A 14 31.08 8.74 12.88
CA ALA A 14 30.23 9.82 12.39
C ALA A 14 28.94 9.21 11.84
N ILE A 15 27.79 9.71 12.29
CA ILE A 15 26.47 9.20 11.89
C ILE A 15 25.74 10.29 11.12
N ILE A 16 25.35 9.97 9.89
CA ILE A 16 24.50 10.81 9.05
C ILE A 16 23.14 10.13 8.99
N ARG A 17 22.12 10.81 9.52
CA ARG A 17 20.75 10.28 9.56
C ARG A 17 19.80 11.18 8.79
N PHE A 18 19.08 10.58 7.86
CA PHE A 18 18.01 11.20 7.09
C PHE A 18 16.67 10.73 7.65
N THR A 19 15.77 11.69 7.88
CA THR A 19 14.40 11.42 8.30
C THR A 19 13.47 12.03 7.27
N PHE A 20 12.65 11.18 6.66
CA PHE A 20 11.60 11.60 5.73
C PHE A 20 10.26 11.42 6.42
N GLU A 21 9.48 12.49 6.47
CA GLU A 21 8.16 12.48 7.06
C GLU A 21 7.11 12.59 5.96
N ARG A 22 6.22 11.60 5.88
CA ARG A 22 5.07 11.66 4.97
C ARG A 22 3.89 12.30 5.70
N PRO A 23 3.43 13.49 5.27
CA PRO A 23 2.24 14.10 5.86
C PRO A 23 1.03 13.20 5.57
N ASN A 24 0.24 12.95 6.62
CA ASN A 24 -0.81 11.96 6.55
C ASN A 24 -2.10 12.54 5.95
N SER A 25 -2.82 11.73 5.17
CA SER A 25 -4.15 12.07 4.66
C SER A 25 -5.16 11.91 5.79
N LYS A 26 -5.66 13.02 6.37
CA LYS A 26 -6.84 13.28 7.25
C LYS A 26 -7.29 12.25 8.33
N HIS A 27 -6.86 11.00 8.35
CA HIS A 27 -7.49 9.88 9.11
C HIS A 27 -6.50 8.88 9.73
N ALA A 28 -5.23 9.25 9.91
CA ALA A 28 -4.28 8.40 10.63
C ALA A 28 -3.54 9.21 11.69
N ASP A 29 -3.48 8.65 12.91
CA ASP A 29 -3.13 9.36 14.15
C ASP A 29 -1.66 9.81 14.23
N TYR A 30 -0.76 9.28 13.37
CA TYR A 30 0.66 9.63 13.36
C TYR A 30 1.25 9.68 11.94
N PRO A 31 2.18 10.60 11.63
CA PRO A 31 2.87 10.65 10.34
C PRO A 31 3.79 9.43 10.18
N THR A 32 3.83 8.87 8.96
CA THR A 32 4.76 7.77 8.66
C THR A 32 6.16 8.34 8.47
N GLN A 33 7.10 7.89 9.31
CA GLN A 33 8.50 8.31 9.27
C GLN A 33 9.35 7.20 8.66
N HIS A 34 10.18 7.57 7.69
CA HIS A 34 11.15 6.69 7.05
C HIS A 34 12.55 7.19 7.38
N TYR A 35 13.43 6.30 7.82
CA TYR A 35 14.79 6.68 8.22
C TYR A 35 15.82 6.03 7.30
N TYR A 36 16.94 6.72 7.08
CA TYR A 36 18.16 6.13 6.55
C TYR A 36 19.34 6.61 7.40
N THR A 37 20.20 5.68 7.82
CA THR A 37 21.35 5.98 8.67
C THR A 37 22.62 5.45 8.01
N LEU A 38 23.58 6.34 7.80
CA LEU A 38 24.93 6.02 7.34
C LEU A 38 25.91 6.21 8.49
N THR A 39 26.74 5.20 8.75
CA THR A 39 27.76 5.22 9.79
C THR A 39 29.14 5.19 9.15
N ILE A 40 29.92 6.25 9.37
CA ILE A 40 31.28 6.39 8.85
C ILE A 40 32.27 6.22 10.00
N PRO A 41 33.09 5.16 9.99
CA PRO A 41 34.09 4.95 11.03
C PRO A 41 35.25 5.95 10.88
N LEU A 42 35.66 6.53 12.00
CA LEU A 42 36.76 7.47 12.15
C LEU A 42 37.89 6.78 12.94
N PRO A 43 38.81 6.07 12.26
CA PRO A 43 39.90 5.37 12.93
C PRO A 43 40.86 6.35 13.63
N VAL A 44 41.66 5.82 14.55
CA VAL A 44 42.70 6.57 15.26
C VAL A 44 43.69 7.11 14.22
N ASN A 45 44.08 8.38 14.37
CA ASN A 45 44.95 9.11 13.43
C ASN A 45 44.42 9.29 12.00
N SER A 46 43.11 9.11 11.76
CA SER A 46 42.52 9.52 10.48
C SER A 46 42.66 11.02 10.23
N THR A 47 42.78 11.40 8.96
CA THR A 47 42.83 12.79 8.51
C THR A 47 41.66 13.59 9.08
N VAL A 48 40.43 13.07 8.95
CA VAL A 48 39.20 13.64 9.50
C VAL A 48 39.30 13.92 11.00
N ARG A 49 39.84 12.97 11.79
CA ARG A 49 39.98 13.12 13.23
C ARG A 49 41.00 14.19 13.60
N THR A 50 42.14 14.23 12.91
CA THR A 50 43.17 15.27 13.14
C THR A 50 42.67 16.67 12.78
N GLU A 51 41.97 16.82 11.66
CA GLU A 51 41.35 18.09 11.25
C GLU A 51 40.24 18.51 12.23
N LEU A 52 39.43 17.56 12.71
CA LEU A 52 38.41 17.84 13.73
C LEU A 52 39.05 18.32 15.05
N VAL A 53 40.18 17.74 15.47
CA VAL A 53 40.94 18.22 16.64
C VAL A 53 41.44 19.65 16.44
N LYS A 54 41.96 20.00 15.25
CA LYS A 54 42.40 21.37 14.92
C LYS A 54 41.24 22.36 15.01
N ILE A 55 40.08 22.01 14.46
CA ILE A 55 38.87 22.85 14.50
C ILE A 55 38.39 23.05 15.96
N VAL A 56 38.35 21.98 16.75
CA VAL A 56 37.95 22.04 18.17
C VAL A 56 38.99 22.80 19.02
N ASN A 57 40.25 22.85 18.60
CA ASN A 57 41.31 23.65 19.24
C ASN A 57 41.30 25.14 18.87
N GLY A 58 40.35 25.57 18.05
CA GLY A 58 40.17 26.99 17.70
C GLY A 58 40.73 27.38 16.34
N GLN A 59 41.23 26.43 15.54
CA GLN A 59 41.69 26.69 14.17
C GLN A 59 40.53 26.50 13.18
N TYR A 60 39.69 27.53 13.01
CA TYR A 60 38.47 27.47 12.19
C TYR A 60 38.70 27.58 10.67
N ASN A 61 39.95 27.71 10.23
CA ASN A 61 40.27 27.76 8.80
C ASN A 61 40.18 26.40 8.13
N HIS A 62 40.25 25.33 8.92
CA HIS A 62 40.22 23.94 8.47
C HIS A 62 38.80 23.45 8.16
N SER A 63 38.72 22.44 7.29
CA SER A 63 37.48 21.74 6.96
C SER A 63 37.71 20.23 7.05
N ILE A 64 36.71 19.49 7.49
CA ILE A 64 36.72 18.03 7.46
C ILE A 64 36.08 17.55 6.16
N LEU A 65 36.67 16.52 5.55
CA LEU A 65 36.13 15.86 4.36
C LEU A 65 35.64 14.47 4.77
N LEU A 66 34.35 14.22 4.65
CA LEU A 66 33.75 12.90 4.80
C LEU A 66 33.56 12.31 3.40
N GLU A 67 34.34 11.29 3.10
CA GLU A 67 34.27 10.59 1.82
C GLU A 67 33.03 9.71 1.76
N ASN A 68 32.40 9.64 0.58
CA ASN A 68 31.27 8.75 0.29
C ASN A 68 30.12 8.86 1.32
N ALA A 69 29.83 10.09 1.72
CA ALA A 69 28.99 10.41 2.87
C ALA A 69 27.57 10.87 2.48
N TRP A 70 27.35 11.24 1.22
CA TRP A 70 26.09 11.80 0.75
C TRP A 70 25.52 11.02 -0.44
N PRO A 71 24.41 10.27 -0.28
CA PRO A 71 23.78 9.57 -1.39
C PRO A 71 23.03 10.56 -2.30
N PRO A 72 23.37 10.65 -3.60
CA PRO A 72 22.65 11.55 -4.52
C PRO A 72 21.21 11.09 -4.79
N TYR A 73 20.95 9.77 -4.73
CA TYR A 73 19.67 9.16 -5.05
C TYR A 73 19.18 8.24 -3.93
N VAL A 74 17.97 8.50 -3.43
CA VAL A 74 17.34 7.76 -2.33
C VAL A 74 15.93 7.33 -2.75
N ILE A 75 15.52 6.13 -2.35
CA ILE A 75 14.16 5.62 -2.51
C ILE A 75 13.47 5.66 -1.16
N MET A 76 12.31 6.30 -1.14
CA MET A 76 11.38 6.32 -0.01
C MET A 76 10.25 5.34 -0.31
N PRO A 77 10.28 4.13 0.26
CA PRO A 77 9.27 3.11 -0.02
C PRO A 77 7.90 3.48 0.56
N ASN A 78 6.88 2.71 0.18
CA ASN A 78 5.56 2.81 0.80
C ASN A 78 5.60 2.41 2.29
N GLU A 79 6.35 1.36 2.62
CA GLU A 79 6.52 0.79 3.96
C GLU A 79 8.00 0.53 4.26
N GLY A 80 8.38 0.69 5.53
CA GLY A 80 9.75 0.46 6.00
C GLY A 80 10.69 1.66 5.84
N ASN A 81 11.99 1.41 5.91
CA ASN A 81 13.00 2.48 5.96
C ASN A 81 13.44 2.97 4.57
N ALA A 82 13.87 4.23 4.49
CA ALA A 82 14.43 4.78 3.26
C ALA A 82 15.75 4.07 2.92
N LYS A 83 16.00 3.87 1.63
CA LYS A 83 17.17 3.14 1.14
C LYS A 83 17.82 3.90 -0.02
N PRO A 84 19.15 3.86 -0.17
CA PRO A 84 19.80 4.39 -1.37
C PRO A 84 19.26 3.67 -2.62
N ALA A 85 19.21 4.39 -3.74
CA ALA A 85 18.81 3.82 -5.02
C ALA A 85 19.94 2.95 -5.60
N TRP A 86 20.19 1.78 -5.00
CA TRP A 86 21.34 0.93 -5.32
C TRP A 86 21.50 0.62 -6.80
N SER A 87 20.39 0.39 -7.51
CA SER A 87 20.42 0.13 -8.96
C SER A 87 20.98 1.31 -9.75
N LEU A 88 20.63 2.55 -9.38
CA LEU A 88 21.18 3.75 -10.03
C LEU A 88 22.64 3.95 -9.61
N LEU A 89 22.93 3.80 -8.33
CA LEU A 89 24.28 3.96 -7.80
C LEU A 89 25.28 2.98 -8.41
N HIS A 90 24.86 1.74 -8.67
CA HIS A 90 25.69 0.73 -9.34
C HIS A 90 25.99 1.10 -10.81
N VAL A 91 25.04 1.74 -11.50
CA VAL A 91 25.27 2.26 -12.86
C VAL A 91 26.24 3.44 -12.83
N ILE A 92 26.12 4.32 -11.83
CA ILE A 92 26.99 5.48 -11.64
C ILE A 92 28.41 5.07 -11.26
N SER A 93 28.57 4.06 -10.39
CA SER A 93 29.89 3.60 -9.94
C SER A 93 30.67 2.83 -11.00
N GLY A 94 30.08 2.51 -12.16
CA GLY A 94 30.77 1.95 -13.33
C GLY A 94 31.64 0.72 -13.03
N SER A 95 31.10 -0.49 -13.13
CA SER A 95 31.82 -1.77 -12.89
C SER A 95 32.53 -1.94 -11.54
N ASN A 96 32.58 -0.91 -10.67
CA ASN A 96 33.09 -1.06 -9.32
C ASN A 96 32.12 -1.88 -8.46
N PRO A 97 32.64 -2.82 -7.66
CA PRO A 97 31.82 -3.69 -6.82
C PRO A 97 31.18 -2.94 -5.62
N LYS A 98 31.64 -1.72 -5.32
CA LYS A 98 31.25 -0.95 -4.14
C LYS A 98 30.33 0.20 -4.51
N SER A 99 29.02 -0.07 -4.50
CA SER A 99 27.96 0.91 -4.82
C SER A 99 27.99 2.21 -3.99
N TRP A 100 28.68 2.22 -2.84
CA TRP A 100 28.84 3.42 -2.00
C TRP A 100 29.90 4.39 -2.51
N GLU A 101 30.77 4.00 -3.45
CA GLU A 101 31.72 4.90 -4.11
C GLU A 101 31.02 5.91 -5.04
N ALA A 102 29.76 5.65 -5.40
CA ALA A 102 28.89 6.60 -6.10
C ALA A 102 28.33 7.71 -5.18
N PHE A 103 28.61 7.67 -3.87
CA PHE A 103 28.17 8.71 -2.95
C PHE A 103 29.08 9.93 -3.09
N SER A 104 28.50 11.12 -2.97
CA SER A 104 29.26 12.35 -2.97
C SER A 104 29.95 12.57 -1.63
N ASN A 105 31.03 13.35 -1.66
CA ASN A 105 31.77 13.70 -0.46
C ASN A 105 31.08 14.89 0.24
N ILE A 106 31.24 15.00 1.55
CA ILE A 106 30.75 16.13 2.34
C ILE A 106 31.94 16.85 2.95
N SER A 107 32.11 18.12 2.63
CA SER A 107 33.01 19.00 3.36
C SER A 107 32.24 19.73 4.46
N MET A 108 32.70 19.64 5.71
CA MET A 108 32.13 20.41 6.82
C MET A 108 33.15 21.40 7.38
N LYS A 109 32.70 22.63 7.64
CA LYS A 109 33.52 23.70 8.23
C LYS A 109 32.73 24.40 9.33
N LEU A 110 33.42 24.78 10.40
CA LEU A 110 32.83 25.58 11.47
C LEU A 110 32.93 27.06 11.09
N LYS A 111 31.80 27.74 10.89
CA LYS A 111 31.73 29.18 10.63
C LYS A 111 31.24 29.92 11.88
N THR A 112 31.78 31.10 12.11
CA THR A 112 31.28 32.01 13.14
C THR A 112 30.12 32.83 12.57
N THR A 113 29.06 32.98 13.35
CA THR A 113 27.86 33.77 13.03
C THR A 113 28.06 35.22 13.50
N ARG A 114 26.98 36.02 13.56
CA ARG A 114 26.97 37.45 13.91
C ARG A 114 27.65 37.79 15.24
N THR A 115 27.82 36.84 16.15
CA THR A 115 28.59 37.01 17.40
C THR A 115 29.79 36.07 17.43
N ALA A 116 30.91 36.51 18.01
CA ALA A 116 32.13 35.71 18.10
C ALA A 116 31.95 34.36 18.84
N GLU A 117 30.92 34.27 19.68
CA GLU A 117 30.58 33.07 20.45
C GLU A 117 29.66 32.10 19.69
N SER A 118 28.86 32.59 18.73
CA SER A 118 27.95 31.74 17.97
C SER A 118 28.70 31.08 16.81
N LYS A 119 28.81 29.76 16.85
CA LYS A 119 29.46 28.97 15.80
C LYS A 119 28.48 27.94 15.25
N ILE A 120 28.47 27.78 13.93
CA ILE A 120 27.60 26.86 13.21
C ILE A 120 28.43 25.97 12.30
N TRP A 121 28.07 24.70 12.22
CA TRP A 121 28.64 23.79 11.23
C TRP A 121 27.95 24.01 9.89
N CYS A 122 28.73 24.31 8.87
CA CYS A 122 28.26 24.38 7.49
C CYS A 122 28.77 23.16 6.73
N ALA A 123 27.86 22.41 6.12
CA ALA A 123 28.18 21.30 5.24
C ALA A 123 28.02 21.72 3.77
N ARG A 124 28.84 21.14 2.90
CA ARG A 124 28.79 21.33 1.44
C ARG A 124 29.04 19.99 0.75
N VAL A 125 28.24 19.66 -0.26
CA VAL A 125 28.51 18.53 -1.13
C VAL A 125 29.69 18.86 -2.04
N ILE A 126 30.63 17.93 -2.15
CA ILE A 126 31.68 17.92 -3.15
C ILE A 126 31.38 16.71 -4.05
N GLU A 127 30.98 16.98 -5.28
CA GLU A 127 30.79 15.95 -6.31
C GLU A 127 32.16 15.45 -6.77
N ASN A 128 32.28 14.14 -6.99
CA ASN A 128 33.45 13.58 -7.64
C ASN A 128 33.36 13.88 -9.14
N ASN A 129 34.47 14.30 -9.77
CA ASN A 129 34.47 14.62 -11.20
C ASN A 129 33.96 13.46 -12.09
N GLU A 130 34.19 12.21 -11.66
CA GLU A 130 33.76 11.01 -12.36
C GLU A 130 32.24 10.79 -12.27
N THR A 131 31.63 11.10 -11.12
CA THR A 131 30.19 10.91 -10.90
C THR A 131 29.36 12.14 -11.23
N ALA A 132 29.98 13.33 -11.29
CA ALA A 132 29.33 14.61 -11.54
C ALA A 132 28.59 14.66 -12.89
N ALA A 133 29.11 13.97 -13.92
CA ALA A 133 28.44 13.89 -15.23
C ALA A 133 27.18 13.01 -15.23
N LEU A 134 27.03 12.14 -14.23
CA LEU A 134 25.96 11.15 -14.10
C LEU A 134 24.95 11.52 -13.01
N THR A 135 25.29 12.46 -12.12
CA THR A 135 24.39 13.03 -11.13
C THR A 135 23.74 14.30 -11.65
N LEU A 136 22.57 14.67 -11.10
CA LEU A 136 21.97 15.96 -11.40
C LEU A 136 22.90 17.08 -10.92
N PRO A 137 23.15 18.11 -11.74
CA PRO A 137 24.06 19.18 -11.36
C PRO A 137 23.49 19.93 -10.15
N LEU A 138 24.36 20.21 -9.18
CA LEU A 138 24.03 21.07 -8.05
C LEU A 138 23.44 22.41 -8.54
N GLU A 139 22.18 22.66 -8.21
CA GLU A 139 21.50 23.90 -8.54
C GLU A 139 21.99 25.05 -7.65
N ASP A 140 22.32 26.18 -8.27
CA ASP A 140 22.63 27.41 -7.55
C ASP A 140 21.32 28.07 -7.10
N ILE A 141 20.94 27.86 -5.85
CA ILE A 141 19.77 28.52 -5.27
C ILE A 141 20.18 29.93 -4.85
N LYS A 142 19.53 30.93 -5.45
CA LYS A 142 19.75 32.35 -5.11
C LYS A 142 18.97 32.71 -3.86
N TYR A 143 19.65 32.76 -2.71
CA TYR A 143 19.08 33.39 -1.51
C TYR A 143 19.74 34.75 -1.28
N GLU A 144 18.88 35.76 -1.24
CA GLU A 144 19.12 37.19 -0.96
C GLU A 144 20.24 37.90 -1.74
N ILE A 145 21.50 37.44 -1.85
CA ILE A 145 22.57 38.19 -2.55
C ILE A 145 23.68 37.29 -3.18
N ARG A 146 23.88 36.03 -2.77
CA ARG A 146 24.97 35.17 -3.28
C ARG A 146 24.48 33.78 -3.67
N PRO A 147 24.85 33.25 -4.86
CA PRO A 147 24.60 31.86 -5.18
C PRO A 147 25.44 30.97 -4.25
N GLU A 148 24.78 30.13 -3.45
CA GLU A 148 25.44 29.07 -2.68
C GLU A 148 24.94 27.71 -3.16
N LYS A 149 25.86 26.74 -3.22
CA LYS A 149 25.53 25.33 -3.51
C LYS A 149 25.14 24.63 -2.23
N TYR A 150 23.91 24.11 -2.20
CA TYR A 150 23.33 23.43 -1.04
C TYR A 150 23.58 21.92 -1.06
N LEU A 151 23.16 21.27 0.02
CA LEU A 151 23.10 19.82 0.11
C LEU A 151 21.88 19.33 -0.69
N GLN A 152 22.11 18.80 -1.90
CA GLN A 152 21.04 18.36 -2.80
C GLN A 152 21.00 16.84 -2.90
N MET A 153 19.80 16.27 -2.81
CA MET A 153 19.53 14.86 -3.09
C MET A 153 18.20 14.68 -3.79
N VAL A 154 18.06 13.59 -4.54
CA VAL A 154 16.86 13.26 -5.28
C VAL A 154 16.20 12.06 -4.61
N VAL A 155 14.95 12.23 -4.23
CA VAL A 155 14.18 11.21 -3.51
C VAL A 155 13.09 10.67 -4.43
N PHE A 156 13.16 9.37 -4.75
CA PHE A 156 12.11 8.64 -5.45
C PHE A 156 11.07 8.19 -4.43
N VAL A 157 9.88 8.76 -4.51
CA VAL A 157 8.80 8.50 -3.55
C VAL A 157 7.84 7.47 -4.14
N ASP A 158 7.78 6.29 -3.53
CA ASP A 158 6.83 5.25 -3.92
C ASP A 158 5.39 5.71 -3.61
N ARG A 159 4.48 5.38 -4.52
CA ARG A 159 3.05 5.66 -4.34
C ARG A 159 2.49 4.78 -3.23
N VAL A 160 1.62 5.36 -2.42
CA VAL A 160 0.91 4.63 -1.36
C VAL A 160 -0.43 4.18 -1.89
N PHE A 161 -0.74 2.88 -1.74
CA PHE A 161 -2.08 2.39 -2.02
C PHE A 161 -3.05 2.92 -0.97
N PRO A 162 -4.30 3.26 -1.36
CA PRO A 162 -5.33 3.61 -0.40
C PRO A 162 -5.48 2.53 0.69
N SER A 163 -5.64 2.95 1.94
CA SER A 163 -5.67 2.06 3.10
C SER A 163 -6.80 1.01 3.07
N PHE A 164 -7.88 1.26 2.31
CA PHE A 164 -8.92 0.26 2.10
C PHE A 164 -8.46 -0.91 1.23
N VAL A 165 -7.60 -0.67 0.23
CA VAL A 165 -7.10 -1.71 -0.69
C VAL A 165 -6.06 -2.58 0.01
N SER A 166 -5.14 -1.98 0.77
CA SER A 166 -4.05 -2.71 1.43
C SER A 166 -4.58 -3.77 2.41
N LYS A 167 -5.66 -3.47 3.15
CA LYS A 167 -6.33 -4.42 4.06
C LYS A 167 -6.80 -5.70 3.36
N TYR A 168 -7.31 -5.60 2.12
CA TYR A 168 -7.77 -6.76 1.37
C TYR A 168 -6.62 -7.51 0.69
N VAL A 169 -5.59 -6.80 0.22
CA VAL A 169 -4.47 -7.40 -0.52
C VAL A 169 -3.54 -8.21 0.39
N GLN A 170 -3.34 -7.79 1.65
CA GLN A 170 -2.35 -8.41 2.54
C GLN A 170 -2.78 -9.77 3.15
N GLY A 171 -4.07 -10.13 3.05
CA GLY A 171 -4.58 -11.40 3.57
C GLY A 171 -6.04 -11.71 3.25
N GLY A 172 -6.79 -10.72 2.73
CA GLY A 172 -8.19 -10.87 2.37
C GLY A 172 -8.45 -11.54 1.01
N ILE A 173 -7.44 -11.70 0.16
CA ILE A 173 -7.64 -12.23 -1.20
C ILE A 173 -8.09 -13.70 -1.18
N ILE A 174 -7.52 -14.49 -0.28
CA ILE A 174 -7.90 -15.90 -0.13
C ILE A 174 -9.29 -16.04 0.49
N ALA A 175 -9.61 -15.19 1.48
CA ALA A 175 -10.93 -15.15 2.10
C ALA A 175 -12.01 -14.70 1.10
N MET A 176 -11.70 -13.71 0.27
CA MET A 176 -12.57 -13.24 -0.82
C MET A 176 -12.81 -14.36 -1.84
N TYR A 177 -11.76 -15.06 -2.27
CA TYR A 177 -11.89 -16.20 -3.18
C TYR A 177 -12.79 -17.29 -2.59
N LEU A 178 -12.52 -17.71 -1.35
CA LEU A 178 -13.32 -18.72 -0.66
C LEU A 178 -14.79 -18.29 -0.51
N ALA A 179 -15.05 -17.02 -0.19
CA ALA A 179 -16.40 -16.49 -0.08
C ALA A 179 -17.16 -16.57 -1.42
N VAL A 180 -16.52 -16.16 -2.53
CA VAL A 180 -17.14 -16.23 -3.86
C VAL A 180 -17.40 -17.68 -4.28
N VAL A 181 -16.43 -18.58 -4.08
CA VAL A 181 -16.58 -20.00 -4.43
C VAL A 181 -17.69 -20.65 -3.59
N MET A 182 -17.77 -20.37 -2.30
CA MET A 182 -18.85 -20.86 -1.44
C MET A 182 -20.23 -20.31 -1.85
N LEU A 183 -20.30 -19.04 -2.24
CA LEU A 183 -21.54 -18.42 -2.71
C LEU A 183 -22.05 -19.12 -3.98
N VAL A 184 -21.19 -19.24 -4.99
CA VAL A 184 -21.53 -19.92 -6.25
C VAL A 184 -21.89 -21.39 -6.01
N GLY A 185 -21.11 -22.09 -5.18
CA GLY A 185 -21.40 -23.48 -4.80
C GLY A 185 -22.75 -23.63 -4.10
N ARG A 186 -23.14 -22.67 -3.24
CA ARG A 186 -24.45 -22.65 -2.59
C ARG A 186 -25.58 -22.41 -3.60
N MET A 187 -25.39 -21.52 -4.58
CA MET A 187 -26.37 -21.27 -5.63
C MET A 187 -26.60 -22.51 -6.50
N ILE A 188 -25.53 -23.13 -6.99
CA ILE A 188 -25.61 -24.37 -7.78
C ILE A 188 -26.30 -25.47 -6.99
N ARG A 189 -25.95 -25.63 -5.71
CA ARG A 189 -26.58 -26.60 -4.82
C ARG A 189 -28.09 -26.34 -4.67
N GLY A 190 -28.50 -25.09 -4.51
CA GLY A 190 -29.92 -24.73 -4.42
C GLY A 190 -30.73 -25.14 -5.64
N LEU A 191 -30.19 -24.90 -6.85
CA LEU A 191 -30.88 -25.26 -8.10
C LEU A 191 -31.05 -26.77 -8.27
N VAL A 192 -30.02 -27.56 -7.93
CA VAL A 192 -30.08 -29.02 -8.12
C VAL A 192 -30.88 -29.70 -7.01
N MET A 193 -30.76 -29.25 -5.76
CA MET A 193 -31.43 -29.91 -4.63
C MET A 193 -32.91 -29.55 -4.51
N ASN A 194 -33.34 -28.37 -4.99
CA ASN A 194 -34.75 -27.97 -4.92
C ASN A 194 -35.65 -28.69 -5.93
N ALA A 195 -35.09 -29.21 -7.03
CA ALA A 195 -35.87 -29.91 -8.06
C ALA A 195 -36.69 -31.09 -7.50
N GLY A 196 -36.16 -31.81 -6.50
CA GLY A 196 -36.86 -32.94 -5.87
C GLY A 196 -38.07 -32.53 -5.01
N MET A 197 -38.07 -31.34 -4.44
CA MET A 197 -39.19 -30.85 -3.61
C MET A 197 -40.36 -30.33 -4.45
N GLU A 198 -40.09 -29.93 -5.69
CA GLU A 198 -41.10 -29.39 -6.62
C GLU A 198 -41.77 -30.45 -7.50
N VAL A 199 -41.35 -31.72 -7.41
CA VAL A 199 -41.89 -32.82 -8.26
C VAL A 199 -43.42 -32.91 -8.18
N MET A 200 -44.00 -32.73 -7.00
CA MET A 200 -45.46 -32.79 -6.80
C MET A 200 -46.24 -31.77 -7.66
N ILE A 201 -45.63 -30.63 -7.97
CA ILE A 201 -46.28 -29.52 -8.70
C ILE A 201 -45.81 -29.47 -10.16
N SER A 202 -44.54 -29.77 -10.42
CA SER A 202 -43.94 -29.75 -11.76
C SER A 202 -44.37 -30.95 -12.62
N GLU A 203 -44.54 -32.13 -12.02
CA GLU A 203 -44.83 -33.38 -12.73
C GLU A 203 -46.33 -33.78 -12.64
N ILE A 204 -47.24 -32.81 -12.82
CA ILE A 204 -48.68 -33.06 -12.82
C ILE A 204 -49.12 -33.65 -14.19
N PRO A 205 -49.76 -34.84 -14.23
CA PRO A 205 -50.02 -35.55 -15.49
C PRO A 205 -51.08 -34.90 -16.39
N ASN A 206 -52.11 -34.26 -15.83
CA ASN A 206 -53.09 -33.46 -16.58
C ASN A 206 -53.51 -32.21 -15.78
N PRO A 207 -52.97 -31.03 -16.12
CA PRO A 207 -53.25 -29.78 -15.42
C PRO A 207 -54.54 -29.08 -15.89
N ASP A 208 -55.24 -29.56 -16.92
CA ASP A 208 -56.37 -28.84 -17.53
C ASP A 208 -57.51 -28.56 -16.54
N HIS A 209 -57.79 -29.52 -15.65
CA HIS A 209 -58.79 -29.35 -14.61
C HIS A 209 -58.42 -28.28 -13.57
N LEU A 210 -57.12 -28.13 -13.29
CA LEU A 210 -56.61 -27.11 -12.39
C LEU A 210 -56.62 -25.74 -13.07
N LEU A 211 -56.20 -25.69 -14.34
CA LEU A 211 -56.27 -24.49 -15.17
C LEU A 211 -57.70 -23.97 -15.28
N LYS A 212 -58.69 -24.86 -15.45
CA LYS A 212 -60.11 -24.48 -15.46
C LYS A 212 -60.55 -23.80 -14.18
N ILE A 213 -60.16 -24.31 -13.01
CA ILE A 213 -60.47 -23.66 -11.71
C ILE A 213 -59.84 -22.26 -11.65
N CYS A 214 -58.60 -22.11 -12.11
CA CYS A 214 -57.94 -20.80 -12.15
C CYS A 214 -58.65 -19.81 -13.08
N LEU A 215 -59.13 -20.28 -14.24
CA LEU A 215 -59.91 -19.47 -15.18
C LEU A 215 -61.30 -19.13 -14.62
N ASP A 216 -61.98 -20.06 -13.96
CA ASP A 216 -63.27 -19.83 -13.31
C ASP A 216 -63.13 -18.78 -12.20
N ILE A 217 -62.06 -18.82 -11.39
CA ILE A 217 -61.73 -17.78 -10.40
C ILE A 217 -61.55 -16.42 -11.08
N TYR A 218 -60.84 -16.37 -12.20
CA TYR A 218 -60.63 -15.15 -12.96
C TYR A 218 -61.96 -14.56 -13.47
N LEU A 219 -62.83 -15.38 -14.06
CA LEU A 219 -64.14 -14.97 -14.58
C LEU A 219 -65.07 -14.46 -13.47
N VAL A 220 -65.11 -15.18 -12.34
CA VAL A 220 -65.96 -14.81 -11.19
C VAL A 220 -65.50 -13.50 -10.54
N ARG A 221 -64.18 -13.24 -10.54
CA ARG A 221 -63.60 -11.96 -10.11
C ARG A 221 -64.01 -10.82 -11.05
N GLU A 222 -64.00 -11.02 -12.36
CA GLU A 222 -64.51 -10.02 -13.32
C GLU A 222 -65.99 -9.74 -13.13
N ALA A 223 -66.78 -10.77 -12.79
CA ALA A 223 -68.20 -10.65 -12.47
C ALA A 223 -68.48 -10.03 -11.08
N LYS A 224 -67.46 -9.78 -10.26
CA LYS A 224 -67.54 -9.26 -8.88
C LYS A 224 -68.38 -10.11 -7.92
N ASP A 225 -68.46 -11.42 -8.16
CA ASP A 225 -69.11 -12.36 -7.24
C ASP A 225 -68.08 -12.96 -6.28
N PHE A 226 -67.77 -12.20 -5.22
CA PHE A 226 -66.69 -12.53 -4.29
C PHE A 226 -66.98 -13.76 -3.42
N ILE A 227 -68.25 -14.13 -3.23
CA ILE A 227 -68.62 -15.31 -2.43
C ILE A 227 -68.23 -16.58 -3.20
N LEU A 228 -68.57 -16.63 -4.49
CA LEU A 228 -68.21 -17.74 -5.36
C LEU A 228 -66.69 -17.79 -5.60
N GLU A 229 -66.03 -16.64 -5.70
CA GLU A 229 -64.56 -16.56 -5.79
C GLU A 229 -63.88 -17.22 -4.57
N GLN A 230 -64.36 -16.90 -3.37
CA GLN A 230 -63.81 -17.44 -2.13
C GLN A 230 -63.97 -18.98 -2.05
N ASP A 231 -65.10 -19.52 -2.49
CA ASP A 231 -65.33 -20.97 -2.51
C ASP A 231 -64.42 -21.69 -3.52
N LEU A 232 -64.31 -21.17 -4.75
CA LEU A 232 -63.40 -21.70 -5.77
C LEU A 232 -61.93 -21.63 -5.34
N TYR A 233 -61.52 -20.53 -4.69
CA TYR A 233 -60.18 -20.36 -4.16
C TYR A 233 -59.90 -21.32 -2.98
N GLY A 234 -60.87 -21.52 -2.09
CA GLY A 234 -60.79 -22.49 -1.00
C GLY A 234 -60.60 -23.92 -1.52
N LYS A 235 -61.33 -24.27 -2.59
CA LYS A 235 -61.17 -25.55 -3.30
C LYS A 235 -59.77 -25.71 -3.89
N LEU A 236 -59.21 -24.66 -4.48
CA LEU A 236 -57.85 -24.66 -5.03
C LEU A 236 -56.80 -24.92 -3.94
N ILE A 237 -56.87 -24.21 -2.81
CA ILE A 237 -55.96 -24.41 -1.67
C ILE A 237 -56.07 -25.84 -1.14
N PHE A 238 -57.30 -26.35 -0.99
CA PHE A 238 -57.52 -27.71 -0.49
C PHE A 238 -56.84 -28.77 -1.37
N LEU A 239 -56.93 -28.62 -2.71
CA LEU A 239 -56.25 -29.50 -3.66
C LEU A 239 -54.72 -29.45 -3.49
N PHE A 240 -54.12 -28.26 -3.39
CA PHE A 240 -52.67 -28.13 -3.21
C PHE A 240 -52.16 -28.56 -1.82
N ARG A 241 -53.03 -28.61 -0.81
CA ARG A 241 -52.69 -29.09 0.54
C ARG A 241 -52.67 -30.62 0.65
N SER A 242 -53.31 -31.33 -0.28
CA SER A 242 -53.40 -32.80 -0.28
C SER A 242 -52.87 -33.39 -1.59
N PRO A 243 -51.63 -33.93 -1.63
CA PRO A 243 -51.08 -34.56 -2.83
C PRO A 243 -51.95 -35.69 -3.36
N GLU A 244 -52.58 -36.46 -2.48
CA GLU A 244 -53.47 -37.55 -2.87
C GLU A 244 -54.70 -37.05 -3.63
N SER A 245 -55.30 -35.94 -3.16
CA SER A 245 -56.43 -35.31 -3.82
C SER A 245 -56.02 -34.73 -5.16
N LEU A 246 -54.84 -34.08 -5.22
CA LEU A 246 -54.28 -33.51 -6.44
C LEU A 246 -54.06 -34.59 -7.51
N ILE A 247 -53.46 -35.73 -7.16
CA ILE A 247 -53.22 -36.85 -8.08
C ILE A 247 -54.54 -37.44 -8.57
N LYS A 248 -55.50 -37.69 -7.67
CA LYS A 248 -56.83 -38.22 -8.05
C LYS A 248 -57.56 -37.30 -9.02
N TRP A 249 -57.41 -35.98 -8.84
CA TRP A 249 -58.07 -34.96 -9.65
C TRP A 249 -57.40 -34.75 -11.02
N THR A 250 -56.09 -34.88 -11.08
CA THR A 250 -55.28 -34.67 -12.31
C THR A 250 -54.97 -35.96 -13.06
N ARG A 251 -55.47 -37.11 -12.59
CA ARG A 251 -55.28 -38.41 -13.24
C ARG A 251 -55.91 -38.44 -14.63
N ASN A 252 -55.14 -38.91 -15.61
CA ASN A 252 -55.64 -39.17 -16.97
C ASN A 252 -56.83 -40.13 -16.95
N ARG A 253 -57.95 -39.68 -17.50
CA ARG A 253 -59.12 -40.53 -17.75
C ARG A 253 -59.06 -41.03 -19.19
N VAL A 254 -58.86 -42.33 -19.36
CA VAL A 254 -59.01 -42.98 -20.65
C VAL A 254 -60.50 -43.02 -20.96
N LYS A 255 -60.91 -42.42 -22.09
CA LYS A 255 -62.27 -42.65 -22.61
C LYS A 255 -62.32 -44.11 -23.05
N VAL A 256 -63.17 -44.89 -22.39
CA VAL A 256 -63.55 -46.21 -22.89
C VAL A 256 -64.71 -45.92 -23.85
N ASP A 257 -64.47 -46.10 -25.13
CA ASP A 257 -65.50 -46.04 -26.18
C ASP A 257 -66.45 -47.25 -26.08
#